data_AF-A0A942CCZ8-F1
#
_entry.id   AF-A0A942CCZ8-F1
#
_cell.length_a   1.000
_cell.length_b   1.000
_cell.length_c   1.000
_cell.angle_alpha   90.00
_cell.angle_beta   90.00
_cell.angle_gamma   90.00
#
_symmetry.space_group_name_H-M   'P 1'
#
loop_
_entity.id
_entity.type
_entity.pdbx_description
1 polymer ?
#
loop_
_entity_poly.entity_id
_entity_poly.type
_entity_poly.pdbx_seq_one_letter_code
_entity_poly.pdbx_strand_id
1 'polypeptide(L)'
;METHIRLKKEAPGAATLADWANSNRRSLQIALVAIVAALVVVVSAVVIANSRAEKAQEAFGDAMHIYETPVALAGQPVPPGVKTYPSNEERAKAANGAFSAIADKYGMTSAGRNANYMAGVTAFEMGQTATAESRLKKVADGWNSERASLANLALAHLYQQTGRDSEAIALYEKMTRNPTTTVPAGLAQLQLASLYEAENKPAEAKKIYATLKDKDKEGKTAIGDMANRKLSGQAIE
;
A
#
# COMPACT_ATOMS: atom_id res chain seq x y z
N MET A 1 76.44 37.52 41.25
CA MET A 1 75.49 38.61 41.53
C MET A 1 74.59 38.72 40.31
N GLU A 2 73.30 38.51 40.54
CA GLU A 2 72.32 38.01 39.56
C GLU A 2 71.89 39.04 38.51
N THR A 3 71.92 38.63 37.25
CA THR A 3 71.21 39.28 36.14
C THR A 3 69.75 38.85 36.17
N HIS A 4 68.88 39.66 36.79
CA HIS A 4 67.44 39.45 36.71
C HIS A 4 66.89 39.92 35.36
N ILE A 5 66.86 39.01 34.38
CA ILE A 5 66.04 39.18 33.18
C ILE A 5 64.58 38.93 33.58
N ARG A 6 63.80 40.00 33.78
CA ARG A 6 62.33 39.88 33.87
C ARG A 6 61.78 39.61 32.47
N LEU A 7 61.61 38.33 32.13
CA LEU A 7 60.78 37.91 31.00
C LEU A 7 59.32 38.28 31.31
N LYS A 8 58.84 39.38 30.72
CA LYS A 8 57.42 39.71 30.71
C LYS A 8 56.72 38.70 29.80
N LYS A 9 56.25 37.59 30.39
CA LYS A 9 55.41 36.61 29.70
C LYS A 9 54.01 37.22 29.54
N GLU A 10 53.80 37.97 28.47
CA GLU A 10 52.45 38.38 28.08
C GLU A 10 51.68 37.12 27.67
N ALA A 11 50.60 36.80 28.38
CA ALA A 11 49.70 35.73 27.98
C ALA A 11 49.04 36.14 26.64
N PRO A 12 48.98 35.26 25.62
CA PRO A 12 48.27 35.59 24.39
C PRO A 12 46.82 35.89 24.75
N GLY A 13 46.36 37.12 24.42
CA GLY A 13 45.00 37.55 24.69
C GLY A 13 44.03 36.55 24.06
N ALA A 14 43.18 35.92 24.89
CA ALA A 14 42.14 35.06 24.40
C ALA A 14 41.19 35.91 23.53
N ALA A 15 41.19 35.68 22.22
CA ALA A 15 40.24 36.34 21.32
C ALA A 15 38.83 36.11 21.87
N THR A 16 38.08 37.19 22.10
CA THR A 16 36.74 37.04 22.63
C THR A 16 35.83 36.45 21.55
N LEU A 17 34.75 35.78 21.94
CA LEU A 17 33.77 35.24 20.98
C LEU A 17 33.23 36.35 20.04
N ALA A 18 33.20 37.59 20.52
CA ALA A 18 32.82 38.77 19.74
C ALA A 18 33.86 39.11 18.66
N ASP A 19 35.15 39.06 18.96
CA ASP A 19 36.22 39.33 18.00
C ASP A 19 36.30 38.24 16.90
N TRP A 20 36.05 36.99 17.29
CA TRP A 20 35.92 35.88 16.35
C TRP A 20 34.68 36.04 15.46
N ALA A 21 33.50 36.31 16.05
CA ALA A 21 32.27 36.48 15.28
C ALA A 21 32.36 37.66 14.30
N ASN A 22 33.03 38.75 14.68
CA ASN A 22 33.23 39.90 13.81
C ASN A 22 34.20 39.61 12.67
N SER A 23 35.32 38.92 12.93
CA SER A 23 36.24 38.49 11.87
C SER A 23 35.63 37.43 10.94
N ASN A 24 34.70 36.61 11.44
CA ASN A 24 33.94 35.62 10.69
C ASN A 24 32.60 36.13 10.14
N ARG A 25 32.27 37.43 10.25
CA ARG A 25 30.95 37.99 9.90
C ARG A 25 30.48 37.64 8.49
N ARG A 26 31.37 37.69 7.48
CA ARG A 26 31.04 37.32 6.09
C ARG A 26 30.72 35.83 5.96
N SER A 27 31.45 34.97 6.67
CA SER A 27 31.20 33.53 6.69
C SER A 27 29.87 33.21 7.38
N LEU A 28 29.57 33.88 8.49
CA LEU A 28 28.28 33.75 9.20
C LEU A 28 27.10 34.23 8.34
N GLN A 29 27.25 35.32 7.58
CA GLN A 29 26.23 35.78 6.64
C GLN A 29 25.98 34.78 5.51
N ILE A 30 27.04 34.22 4.92
CA ILE A 30 26.92 33.19 3.87
C ILE A 30 26.26 31.94 4.43
N ALA A 31 26.68 31.49 5.62
CA ALA A 31 26.08 30.34 6.29
C ALA A 31 24.59 30.58 6.58
N LEU A 32 24.22 31.76 7.07
CA LEU A 32 22.83 32.13 7.32
C LEU A 32 22.00 32.15 6.02
N VAL A 33 22.52 32.77 4.95
CA VAL A 33 21.84 32.79 3.64
C VAL A 33 21.69 31.38 3.09
N ALA A 34 22.71 30.53 3.22
CA ALA A 34 22.65 29.13 2.79
C ALA A 34 21.59 28.35 3.57
N ILE A 35 21.49 28.55 4.89
CA ILE A 35 20.46 27.93 5.74
C ILE A 35 19.06 28.40 5.32
N VAL A 36 18.87 29.72 5.14
CA VAL A 36 17.57 30.27 4.71
C VAL A 36 17.19 29.75 3.33
N ALA A 37 18.13 29.71 2.38
CA ALA A 37 17.90 29.15 1.05
C ALA A 37 17.52 27.67 1.12
N ALA A 38 18.21 26.87 1.93
CA ALA A 38 17.87 25.47 2.16
C ALA A 38 16.47 25.31 2.77
N LEU A 39 16.10 26.14 3.74
CA LEU A 39 14.76 26.13 4.33
C LEU A 39 13.68 26.47 3.29
N VAL A 40 13.90 27.47 2.44
CA VAL A 40 12.97 27.82 1.35
C VAL A 40 12.78 26.66 0.39
N VAL A 41 13.86 25.94 0.03
CA VAL A 41 13.78 24.75 -0.82
C VAL A 41 12.97 23.65 -0.15
N VAL A 42 13.22 23.35 1.13
CA VAL A 42 12.48 22.32 1.88
C VAL A 42 11.00 22.68 1.99
N VAL A 43 10.67 23.91 2.38
CA VAL A 43 9.27 24.37 2.49
C VAL A 43 8.57 24.29 1.14
N SER A 44 9.22 24.74 0.06
CA SER A 44 8.66 24.66 -1.29
C SER A 44 8.41 23.21 -1.71
N ALA A 45 9.36 22.31 -1.43
CA ALA A 45 9.20 20.88 -1.71
C ALA A 45 8.02 20.27 -0.94
N VAL A 46 7.84 20.62 0.34
CA VAL A 46 6.72 20.16 1.16
C VAL A 46 5.38 20.68 0.63
N VAL A 47 5.29 21.97 0.29
CA VAL A 47 4.06 22.56 -0.26
C VAL A 47 3.67 21.91 -1.59
N ILE A 48 4.64 21.70 -2.48
CA ILE A 48 4.40 21.02 -3.77
C ILE A 48 3.98 19.56 -3.54
N ALA A 49 4.63 18.85 -2.61
CA ALA A 49 4.28 17.46 -2.28
C ALA A 49 2.86 17.35 -1.73
N ASN A 50 2.46 18.26 -0.83
CA ASN A 50 1.12 18.30 -0.24
C ASN A 50 0.05 18.61 -1.31
N SER A 51 0.27 19.65 -2.12
CA SER A 51 -0.67 19.98 -3.21
C SER A 51 -0.79 18.85 -4.23
N ARG A 52 0.32 18.16 -4.54
CA ARG A 52 0.31 16.99 -5.42
C ARG A 52 -0.46 15.82 -4.80
N ALA A 53 -0.35 15.62 -3.48
CA ALA A 53 -1.09 14.59 -2.77
C ALA A 53 -2.60 14.88 -2.71
N GLU A 54 -3.00 16.14 -2.48
CA GLU A 54 -4.41 16.57 -2.49
C GLU A 54 -5.06 16.32 -3.86
N LYS A 55 -4.42 16.79 -4.95
CA LYS A 55 -4.90 16.55 -6.32
C LYS A 55 -4.98 15.06 -6.67
N ALA A 56 -4.05 14.26 -6.15
CA ALA A 56 -4.07 12.82 -6.37
C ALA A 56 -5.24 12.16 -5.63
N GLN A 57 -5.55 12.62 -4.42
CA GLN A 57 -6.65 12.10 -3.61
C GLN A 57 -8.02 12.47 -4.22
N GLU A 58 -8.17 13.70 -4.70
CA GLU A 58 -9.37 14.16 -5.41
C GLU A 58 -9.61 13.31 -6.66
N ALA A 59 -8.60 13.19 -7.54
CA ALA A 59 -8.71 12.37 -8.74
C ALA A 59 -8.98 10.89 -8.43
N PHE A 60 -8.42 10.36 -7.33
CA PHE A 60 -8.71 9.00 -6.88
C PHE A 60 -10.16 8.86 -6.42
N GLY A 61 -10.70 9.85 -5.72
CA GLY A 61 -12.12 9.90 -5.35
C GLY A 61 -13.03 9.87 -6.58
N ASP A 62 -12.72 10.67 -7.61
CA ASP A 62 -13.48 10.66 -8.87
C ASP A 62 -13.43 9.30 -9.57
N ALA A 63 -12.25 8.67 -9.59
CA ALA A 63 -12.08 7.33 -10.16
C ALA A 63 -12.85 6.26 -9.37
N MET A 64 -12.89 6.36 -8.04
CA MET A 64 -13.71 5.49 -7.21
C MET A 64 -15.20 5.68 -7.45
N HIS A 65 -15.67 6.91 -7.67
CA HIS A 65 -17.07 7.16 -8.04
C HIS A 65 -17.45 6.44 -9.34
N ILE A 66 -16.55 6.38 -10.33
CA ILE A 66 -16.75 5.57 -11.55
C ILE A 66 -16.87 4.09 -11.19
N TYR A 67 -15.93 3.58 -10.40
CA TYR A 67 -15.86 2.17 -10.02
C TYR A 67 -17.04 1.70 -9.15
N GLU A 68 -17.58 2.58 -8.32
CA GLU A 68 -18.73 2.31 -7.43
C GLU A 68 -20.08 2.54 -8.11
N THR A 69 -20.09 3.13 -9.32
CA THR A 69 -21.32 3.35 -10.07
C THR A 69 -22.02 1.99 -10.30
N PRO A 70 -23.33 1.86 -10.01
CA PRO A 70 -24.02 0.59 -10.15
C PRO A 70 -24.04 0.06 -11.59
N VAL A 71 -24.08 -1.26 -11.74
CA VAL A 71 -24.35 -1.91 -13.02
C VAL A 71 -25.86 -2.13 -13.15
N ALA A 72 -26.40 -1.86 -14.33
CA ALA A 72 -27.81 -2.09 -14.62
C ALA A 72 -28.13 -3.58 -14.51
N LEU A 73 -29.19 -3.91 -13.77
CA LEU A 73 -29.68 -5.28 -13.69
C LEU A 73 -30.36 -5.65 -15.01
N ALA A 74 -29.97 -6.78 -15.59
CA ALA A 74 -30.55 -7.25 -16.84
C ALA A 74 -32.08 -7.40 -16.71
N GLY A 75 -32.81 -6.77 -17.63
CA GLY A 75 -34.28 -6.80 -17.64
C GLY A 75 -34.98 -5.86 -16.65
N GLN A 76 -34.25 -5.04 -15.89
CA GLN A 76 -34.83 -4.03 -15.00
C GLN A 76 -34.64 -2.62 -15.60
N PRO A 77 -35.69 -1.78 -15.66
CA PRO A 77 -35.56 -0.40 -16.12
C PRO A 77 -34.73 0.41 -15.12
N VAL A 78 -33.77 1.19 -15.64
CA VAL A 78 -32.97 2.11 -14.82
C VAL A 78 -33.84 3.29 -14.38
N PRO A 79 -33.92 3.60 -13.07
CA PRO A 79 -34.68 4.75 -12.59
C PRO A 79 -34.21 6.06 -13.25
N PRO A 80 -35.11 7.01 -13.58
CA PRO A 80 -34.74 8.28 -14.17
C PRO A 80 -33.70 9.03 -13.33
N GLY A 81 -32.63 9.51 -13.97
CA GLY A 81 -31.57 10.28 -13.32
C GLY A 81 -30.46 9.45 -12.67
N VAL A 82 -30.58 8.12 -12.63
CA VAL A 82 -29.52 7.23 -12.13
C VAL A 82 -28.57 6.88 -13.27
N LYS A 83 -27.27 7.16 -13.09
CA LYS A 83 -26.24 6.67 -14.01
C LYS A 83 -25.88 5.23 -13.65
N THR A 84 -25.79 4.38 -14.65
CA THR A 84 -25.39 2.98 -14.50
C THR A 84 -24.47 2.55 -15.63
N TYR A 85 -23.68 1.51 -15.39
CA TYR A 85 -22.93 0.81 -16.44
C TYR A 85 -23.72 -0.41 -16.96
N PRO A 86 -23.53 -0.81 -18.23
CA PRO A 86 -24.22 -1.96 -18.81
C PRO A 86 -23.67 -3.31 -18.31
N SER A 87 -22.41 -3.34 -17.83
CA SER A 87 -21.79 -4.54 -17.27
C SER A 87 -20.67 -4.17 -16.28
N ASN A 88 -20.22 -5.16 -15.50
CA ASN A 88 -19.03 -4.99 -14.65
C ASN A 88 -17.78 -4.69 -15.47
N GLU A 89 -17.62 -5.33 -16.64
CA GLU A 89 -16.47 -5.13 -17.52
C GLU A 89 -16.40 -3.69 -18.08
N GLU A 90 -17.54 -3.13 -18.50
CA GLU A 90 -17.62 -1.76 -19.01
C GLU A 90 -17.29 -0.73 -17.92
N ARG A 91 -17.76 -0.97 -16.69
CA ARG A 91 -17.40 -0.16 -15.53
C ARG A 91 -15.91 -0.27 -15.20
N ALA A 92 -15.39 -1.48 -15.17
CA ALA A 92 -13.97 -1.75 -14.90
C ALA A 92 -13.09 -1.04 -15.94
N LYS A 93 -13.46 -1.09 -17.22
CA LYS A 93 -12.78 -0.37 -18.31
C LYS A 93 -12.79 1.14 -18.12
N ALA A 94 -13.94 1.72 -17.76
CA ALA A 94 -14.05 3.15 -17.50
C ALA A 94 -13.18 3.57 -16.30
N ALA A 95 -13.18 2.78 -15.23
CA ALA A 95 -12.40 3.05 -14.02
C ALA A 95 -10.89 2.84 -14.24
N ASN A 96 -10.49 1.80 -14.99
CA ASN A 96 -9.09 1.41 -15.20
C ASN A 96 -8.27 2.53 -15.82
N GLY A 97 -8.84 3.25 -16.80
CA GLY A 97 -8.17 4.40 -17.43
C GLY A 97 -7.86 5.50 -16.42
N ALA A 98 -8.81 5.85 -15.57
CA ALA A 98 -8.64 6.86 -14.53
C ALA A 98 -7.59 6.41 -13.49
N PHE A 99 -7.71 5.19 -12.97
CA PHE A 99 -6.73 4.65 -12.01
C PHE A 99 -5.32 4.56 -12.59
N SER A 100 -5.17 4.12 -13.84
CA SER A 100 -3.88 4.05 -14.52
C SER A 100 -3.24 5.44 -14.64
N ALA A 101 -4.01 6.45 -15.09
CA ALA A 101 -3.52 7.82 -15.20
C ALA A 101 -3.08 8.39 -13.84
N ILE A 102 -3.82 8.10 -12.77
CA ILE A 102 -3.48 8.54 -11.41
C ILE A 102 -2.22 7.83 -10.91
N ALA A 103 -2.10 6.52 -11.15
CA ALA A 103 -0.92 5.73 -10.80
C ALA A 103 0.34 6.27 -11.47
N ASP A 104 0.26 6.60 -12.75
CA ASP A 104 1.40 7.07 -13.54
C ASP A 104 1.76 8.52 -13.17
N LYS A 105 0.76 9.40 -13.00
CA LYS A 105 0.97 10.81 -12.67
C LYS A 105 1.31 11.06 -11.21
N TYR A 106 0.78 10.26 -10.28
CA TYR A 106 0.87 10.50 -8.83
C TYR A 106 1.47 9.33 -8.06
N GLY A 107 2.19 8.40 -8.70
CA GLY A 107 2.67 7.14 -8.09
C GLY A 107 3.54 7.26 -6.82
N MET A 108 4.09 8.44 -6.52
CA MET A 108 4.80 8.69 -5.26
C MET A 108 3.87 8.99 -4.08
N THR A 109 2.64 9.43 -4.34
CA THR A 109 1.61 9.71 -3.33
C THR A 109 0.91 8.44 -2.86
N SER A 110 0.21 8.50 -1.72
CA SER A 110 -0.60 7.36 -1.26
C SER A 110 -1.72 7.02 -2.24
N ALA A 111 -2.43 8.05 -2.76
CA ALA A 111 -3.50 7.89 -3.73
C ALA A 111 -3.01 7.27 -5.05
N GLY A 112 -1.85 7.69 -5.57
CA GLY A 112 -1.26 7.08 -6.77
C GLY A 112 -0.88 5.61 -6.58
N ARG A 113 -0.43 5.22 -5.38
CA ARG A 113 -0.15 3.80 -5.07
C ARG A 113 -1.43 2.98 -4.93
N ASN A 114 -2.48 3.55 -4.31
CA ASN A 114 -3.81 2.93 -4.27
C ASN A 114 -4.39 2.80 -5.69
N ALA A 115 -4.20 3.81 -6.53
CA ALA A 115 -4.61 3.78 -7.93
C ALA A 115 -3.89 2.69 -8.71
N ASN A 116 -2.60 2.44 -8.44
CA ASN A 116 -1.89 1.34 -9.09
C ASN A 116 -2.46 -0.04 -8.70
N TYR A 117 -2.87 -0.21 -7.44
CA TYR A 117 -3.59 -1.41 -6.99
C TYR A 117 -4.93 -1.55 -7.73
N MET A 118 -5.75 -0.50 -7.74
CA MET A 118 -7.05 -0.51 -8.41
C MET A 118 -6.94 -0.69 -9.92
N ALA A 119 -5.91 -0.14 -10.56
CA ALA A 119 -5.60 -0.37 -11.97
C ALA A 119 -5.21 -1.84 -12.24
N GLY A 120 -4.58 -2.52 -11.27
CA GLY A 120 -4.35 -3.97 -11.34
C GLY A 120 -5.64 -4.78 -11.21
N VAL A 121 -6.48 -4.46 -10.21
CA VAL A 121 -7.76 -5.13 -9.96
C VAL A 121 -8.71 -4.98 -11.16
N THR A 122 -8.92 -3.76 -11.64
CA THR A 122 -9.80 -3.51 -12.79
C THR A 122 -9.23 -4.09 -14.09
N ALA A 123 -7.91 -4.16 -14.27
CA ALA A 123 -7.33 -4.88 -15.40
C ALA A 123 -7.66 -6.38 -15.33
N PHE A 124 -7.67 -6.97 -14.13
CA PHE A 124 -8.05 -8.37 -13.95
C PHE A 124 -9.54 -8.59 -14.28
N GLU A 125 -10.43 -7.70 -13.84
CA GLU A 125 -11.86 -7.72 -14.18
C GLU A 125 -12.13 -7.60 -15.68
N MET A 126 -11.25 -6.92 -16.42
CA MET A 126 -11.28 -6.81 -17.88
C MET A 126 -10.64 -8.02 -18.59
N GLY A 127 -10.20 -9.05 -17.87
CA GLY A 127 -9.49 -10.20 -18.42
C GLY A 127 -8.04 -9.90 -18.85
N GLN A 128 -7.50 -8.72 -18.51
CA GLN A 128 -6.13 -8.32 -18.85
C GLN A 128 -5.12 -8.86 -17.83
N THR A 129 -5.04 -10.18 -17.72
CA THR A 129 -4.25 -10.89 -16.70
C THR A 129 -2.79 -10.43 -16.61
N ALA A 130 -2.10 -10.25 -17.75
CA ALA A 130 -0.69 -9.83 -17.74
C ALA A 130 -0.50 -8.42 -17.17
N THR A 131 -1.38 -7.48 -17.54
CA THR A 131 -1.36 -6.11 -17.01
C THR A 131 -1.69 -6.10 -15.53
N ALA A 132 -2.69 -6.88 -15.12
CA ALA A 132 -3.07 -7.02 -13.73
C ALA A 132 -1.93 -7.56 -12.87
N GLU A 133 -1.30 -8.66 -13.29
CA GLU A 133 -0.16 -9.25 -12.60
C GLU A 133 1.00 -8.26 -12.46
N SER A 134 1.35 -7.56 -13.54
CA SER A 134 2.43 -6.56 -13.53
C SER A 134 2.16 -5.44 -12.52
N ARG A 135 0.96 -4.86 -12.56
CA ARG A 135 0.57 -3.75 -11.66
C ARG A 135 0.50 -4.21 -10.21
N LEU A 136 -0.10 -5.36 -9.95
CA LEU A 136 -0.24 -5.88 -8.59
C LEU A 136 1.13 -6.29 -8.02
N LYS A 137 2.05 -6.88 -8.80
CA LYS A 137 3.43 -7.16 -8.36
C LYS A 137 4.15 -5.88 -7.93
N LYS A 138 4.06 -4.82 -8.74
CA LYS A 138 4.64 -3.52 -8.39
C LYS A 138 4.12 -2.96 -7.06
N VAL A 139 2.87 -3.25 -6.70
CA VAL A 139 2.31 -2.87 -5.40
C VAL A 139 2.77 -3.82 -4.29
N ALA A 140 2.81 -5.12 -4.56
CA ALA A 140 3.25 -6.17 -3.64
C ALA A 140 4.74 -6.05 -3.24
N ASP A 141 5.57 -5.50 -4.12
CA ASP A 141 6.99 -5.23 -3.88
C ASP A 141 7.23 -3.90 -3.15
N GLY A 142 6.15 -3.16 -2.83
CA GLY A 142 6.22 -1.90 -2.11
C GLY A 142 6.58 -2.07 -0.63
N TRP A 143 7.17 -1.02 -0.05
CA TRP A 143 7.59 -1.01 1.36
C TRP A 143 6.44 -1.04 2.38
N ASN A 144 5.23 -0.64 1.98
CA ASN A 144 4.08 -0.62 2.87
C ASN A 144 3.48 -2.03 2.95
N SER A 145 3.69 -2.71 4.07
CA SER A 145 3.27 -4.10 4.28
C SER A 145 1.77 -4.32 4.11
N GLU A 146 0.94 -3.40 4.60
CA GLU A 146 -0.53 -3.49 4.51
C GLU A 146 -1.00 -3.51 3.04
N ARG A 147 -0.54 -2.53 2.25
CA ARG A 147 -0.87 -2.46 0.81
C ARG A 147 -0.24 -3.61 0.03
N ALA A 148 1.00 -3.98 0.38
CA ALA A 148 1.67 -5.13 -0.23
C ALA A 148 0.88 -6.42 0.02
N SER A 149 0.34 -6.61 1.23
CA SER A 149 -0.45 -7.79 1.58
C SER A 149 -1.77 -7.84 0.79
N LEU A 150 -2.48 -6.71 0.66
CA LEU A 150 -3.64 -6.59 -0.23
C LEU A 150 -3.33 -6.96 -1.69
N ALA A 151 -2.21 -6.50 -2.22
CA ALA A 151 -1.79 -6.81 -3.57
C ALA A 151 -1.38 -8.28 -3.74
N ASN A 152 -0.72 -8.88 -2.73
CA ASN A 152 -0.42 -10.32 -2.72
C ASN A 152 -1.71 -11.15 -2.67
N LEU A 153 -2.74 -10.70 -1.93
CA LEU A 153 -4.04 -11.37 -1.91
C LEU A 153 -4.71 -11.33 -3.29
N ALA A 154 -4.72 -10.17 -3.95
CA ALA A 154 -5.25 -10.04 -5.31
C ALA A 154 -4.44 -10.86 -6.34
N LEU A 155 -3.10 -10.91 -6.22
CA LEU A 155 -2.24 -11.77 -7.06
C LEU A 155 -2.54 -13.25 -6.85
N ALA A 156 -2.73 -13.69 -5.61
CA ALA A 156 -3.06 -15.09 -5.32
C ALA A 156 -4.39 -15.48 -5.97
N HIS A 157 -5.39 -14.61 -5.90
CA HIS A 157 -6.66 -14.82 -6.60
C HIS A 157 -6.48 -14.85 -8.13
N LEU A 158 -5.72 -13.90 -8.69
CA LEU A 158 -5.40 -13.91 -10.13
C LEU A 158 -4.73 -15.21 -10.55
N TYR A 159 -3.77 -15.71 -9.79
CA TYR A 159 -3.07 -16.96 -10.07
C TYR A 159 -4.00 -18.16 -10.01
N GLN A 160 -4.87 -18.24 -9.00
CA GLN A 160 -5.87 -19.30 -8.92
C GLN A 160 -6.81 -19.31 -10.14
N GLN A 161 -7.32 -18.13 -10.54
CA GLN A 161 -8.23 -18.01 -11.69
C GLN A 161 -7.54 -18.29 -13.04
N THR A 162 -6.21 -18.33 -13.05
CA THR A 162 -5.39 -18.58 -14.25
C THR A 162 -4.68 -19.93 -14.20
N GLY A 163 -5.05 -20.81 -13.25
CA GLY A 163 -4.51 -22.16 -13.11
C GLY A 163 -3.08 -22.23 -12.58
N ARG A 164 -2.58 -21.16 -11.97
CA ARG A 164 -1.23 -21.04 -11.39
C ARG A 164 -1.28 -21.28 -9.87
N ASP A 165 -1.91 -22.37 -9.48
CA ASP A 165 -2.26 -22.65 -8.08
C ASP A 165 -1.04 -22.75 -7.15
N SER A 166 0.09 -23.24 -7.65
CA SER A 166 1.34 -23.29 -6.88
C SER A 166 1.85 -21.91 -6.46
N GLU A 167 1.70 -20.90 -7.33
CA GLU A 167 2.07 -19.52 -7.01
C GLU A 167 1.04 -18.87 -6.07
N ALA A 168 -0.24 -19.19 -6.22
CA ALA A 168 -1.28 -18.77 -5.29
C ALA A 168 -1.02 -19.34 -3.88
N ILE A 169 -0.71 -20.63 -3.75
CA ILE A 169 -0.36 -21.29 -2.49
C ILE A 169 0.83 -20.58 -1.83
N ALA A 170 1.91 -20.32 -2.57
CA ALA A 170 3.09 -19.64 -2.04
C ALA A 170 2.76 -18.26 -1.47
N LEU A 171 1.87 -17.51 -2.13
CA LEU A 171 1.41 -16.21 -1.63
C LEU A 171 0.55 -16.32 -0.38
N TYR A 172 -0.40 -17.27 -0.33
CA TYR A 172 -1.22 -17.48 0.86
C TYR A 172 -0.39 -17.93 2.07
N GLU A 173 0.59 -18.81 1.86
CA GLU A 173 1.54 -19.19 2.91
C GLU A 173 2.38 -18.00 3.39
N LYS A 174 2.87 -17.17 2.46
CA LYS A 174 3.61 -15.95 2.81
C LYS A 174 2.78 -15.01 3.69
N MET A 175 1.51 -14.79 3.35
CA MET A 175 0.59 -13.95 4.13
C MET A 175 0.20 -14.60 5.47
N THR A 176 0.13 -15.93 5.54
CA THR A 176 -0.07 -16.65 6.80
C THR A 176 1.11 -16.46 7.77
N ARG A 177 2.35 -16.46 7.24
CA ARG A 177 3.58 -16.25 8.03
C ARG A 177 3.79 -14.77 8.41
N ASN A 178 3.31 -13.85 7.57
CA ASN A 178 3.46 -12.40 7.75
C ASN A 178 2.09 -11.71 7.69
N PRO A 179 1.23 -11.92 8.70
CA PRO A 179 -0.09 -11.31 8.72
C PRO A 179 0.01 -9.79 8.84
N THR A 180 -0.98 -9.11 8.30
CA THR A 180 -1.15 -7.66 8.42
C THR A 180 -2.53 -7.36 9.00
N THR A 181 -2.79 -6.10 9.33
CA THR A 181 -4.12 -5.68 9.78
C THR A 181 -5.16 -5.91 8.69
N THR A 182 -4.78 -5.62 7.44
CA THR A 182 -5.67 -5.70 6.28
C THR A 182 -5.84 -7.13 5.78
N VAL A 183 -4.82 -7.97 5.92
CA VAL A 183 -4.89 -9.40 5.62
C VAL A 183 -4.46 -10.20 6.84
N PRO A 184 -5.40 -10.54 7.73
CA PRO A 184 -5.13 -11.38 8.89
C PRO A 184 -4.72 -12.80 8.47
N ALA A 185 -3.93 -13.48 9.30
CA ALA A 185 -3.50 -14.85 9.04
C ALA A 185 -4.70 -15.79 8.78
N GLY A 186 -5.79 -15.63 9.55
CA GLY A 186 -6.98 -16.46 9.40
C GLY A 186 -7.62 -16.36 8.01
N LEU A 187 -7.61 -15.17 7.41
CA LEU A 187 -8.13 -14.96 6.06
C LEU A 187 -7.26 -15.68 5.02
N ALA A 188 -5.93 -15.51 5.11
CA ALA A 188 -5.00 -16.18 4.20
C ALA A 188 -5.06 -17.71 4.33
N GLN A 189 -5.21 -18.21 5.55
CA GLN A 189 -5.38 -19.63 5.84
C GLN A 189 -6.69 -20.18 5.28
N LEU A 190 -7.80 -19.45 5.43
CA LEU A 190 -9.09 -19.86 4.87
C LEU A 190 -9.02 -19.99 3.34
N GLN A 191 -8.42 -19.01 2.67
CA GLN A 191 -8.25 -19.03 1.22
C GLN A 191 -7.31 -20.17 0.77
N LEU A 192 -6.22 -20.41 1.50
CA LEU A 192 -5.32 -21.54 1.25
C LEU A 192 -6.04 -22.89 1.38
N ALA A 193 -6.88 -23.05 2.42
CA ALA A 193 -7.65 -24.27 2.61
C ALA A 193 -8.66 -24.49 1.47
N SER A 194 -9.36 -23.43 1.04
CA SER A 194 -10.26 -23.49 -0.09
C SER A 194 -9.54 -23.87 -1.40
N LEU A 195 -8.32 -23.38 -1.60
CA LEU A 195 -7.50 -23.73 -2.75
C LEU A 195 -7.08 -25.21 -2.70
N TYR A 196 -6.69 -25.73 -1.54
CA TYR A 196 -6.41 -27.16 -1.38
C TYR A 196 -7.64 -28.04 -1.66
N GLU A 197 -8.85 -27.61 -1.30
CA GLU A 197 -10.07 -28.33 -1.70
C GLU A 197 -10.22 -28.37 -3.23
N ALA A 198 -9.99 -27.25 -3.90
CA ALA A 198 -10.07 -27.16 -5.37
C ALA A 198 -9.00 -28.02 -6.07
N GLU A 199 -7.81 -28.15 -5.48
CA GLU A 199 -6.72 -29.02 -5.97
C GLU A 199 -6.89 -30.51 -5.60
N ASN A 200 -8.05 -30.93 -5.09
CA ASN A 200 -8.31 -32.29 -4.64
C ASN A 200 -7.33 -32.77 -3.54
N LYS A 201 -6.94 -31.84 -2.65
CA LYS A 201 -6.11 -32.04 -1.45
C LYS A 201 -6.92 -31.81 -0.16
N PRO A 202 -7.98 -32.59 0.09
CA PRO A 202 -8.90 -32.34 1.20
C PRO A 202 -8.27 -32.58 2.59
N ALA A 203 -7.20 -33.37 2.69
CA ALA A 203 -6.54 -33.62 3.97
C ALA A 203 -5.80 -32.37 4.47
N GLU A 204 -5.12 -31.67 3.57
CA GLU A 204 -4.42 -30.42 3.79
C GLU A 204 -5.39 -29.31 4.17
N ALA A 205 -6.51 -29.19 3.44
CA ALA A 205 -7.58 -28.25 3.75
C ALA A 205 -8.16 -28.49 5.15
N LYS A 206 -8.50 -29.74 5.49
CA LYS A 206 -9.04 -30.11 6.82
C LYS A 206 -8.09 -29.75 7.95
N LYS A 207 -6.77 -29.94 7.77
CA LYS A 207 -5.77 -29.56 8.78
C LYS A 207 -5.79 -28.05 9.07
N ILE A 208 -5.94 -27.22 8.03
CA ILE A 208 -6.02 -25.77 8.19
C ILE A 208 -7.34 -25.38 8.88
N TYR A 209 -8.47 -25.93 8.44
CA TYR A 209 -9.76 -25.62 9.06
C TYR A 209 -9.81 -26.03 10.53
N ALA A 210 -9.22 -27.18 10.90
CA ALA A 210 -9.10 -27.59 12.30
C ALA A 210 -8.28 -26.57 13.11
N THR A 211 -7.14 -26.13 12.57
CA THR A 211 -6.31 -25.09 13.21
C THR A 211 -7.06 -23.77 13.39
N LEU A 212 -7.86 -23.36 12.40
CA LEU A 212 -8.67 -22.13 12.46
C LEU A 212 -9.76 -22.24 13.52
N LYS A 213 -10.46 -23.37 13.59
CA LYS A 213 -11.46 -23.66 14.62
C LYS A 213 -10.84 -23.65 16.02
N ASP A 214 -9.70 -24.32 16.22
CA ASP A 214 -9.04 -24.40 17.53
C ASP A 214 -8.53 -23.03 18.02
N LYS A 215 -8.14 -22.16 17.08
CA LYS A 215 -7.74 -20.78 17.40
C LYS A 215 -8.93 -19.88 17.71
N ASP A 216 -10.12 -20.18 17.20
CA ASP A 216 -11.37 -19.52 17.59
C ASP A 216 -11.90 -20.09 18.91
N LYS A 217 -11.13 -19.86 19.99
CA LYS A 217 -11.40 -20.39 21.33
C LYS A 217 -12.76 -20.00 21.91
N GLU A 218 -13.41 -18.97 21.35
CA GLU A 218 -14.73 -18.52 21.77
C GLU A 218 -15.86 -18.93 20.81
N GLY A 219 -15.53 -19.43 19.62
CA GLY A 219 -16.52 -19.76 18.58
C GLY A 219 -17.34 -18.54 18.13
N LYS A 220 -16.70 -17.38 18.05
CA LYS A 220 -17.37 -16.09 17.79
C LYS A 220 -16.84 -15.38 16.55
N THR A 221 -15.86 -15.96 15.86
CA THR A 221 -15.30 -15.34 14.67
C THR A 221 -15.94 -15.95 13.43
N ALA A 222 -16.30 -15.10 12.46
CA ALA A 222 -16.82 -15.57 11.18
C ALA A 222 -15.88 -16.58 10.49
N ILE A 223 -14.56 -16.46 10.69
CA ILE A 223 -13.56 -17.38 10.15
C ILE A 223 -13.62 -18.75 10.84
N GLY A 224 -13.75 -18.80 12.17
CA GLY A 224 -13.91 -20.05 12.91
C GLY A 224 -15.24 -20.75 12.60
N ASP A 225 -16.33 -19.98 12.45
CA ASP A 225 -17.62 -20.49 12.02
C ASP A 225 -17.56 -21.09 10.62
N MET A 226 -16.95 -20.40 9.65
CA MET A 226 -16.74 -20.91 8.29
C MET A 226 -15.90 -22.19 8.31
N ALA A 227 -14.81 -22.22 9.08
CA ALA A 227 -13.97 -23.41 9.23
C ALA A 227 -14.75 -24.61 9.82
N ASN A 228 -15.62 -24.36 10.80
CA ASN A 228 -16.46 -25.41 11.39
C ASN A 228 -17.52 -25.93 10.41
N ARG A 229 -18.14 -25.06 9.60
CA ARG A 229 -19.07 -25.47 8.52
C ARG A 229 -18.36 -26.35 7.48
N LYS A 230 -17.16 -25.96 7.06
CA LYS A 230 -16.32 -26.76 6.14
C LYS A 230 -15.95 -28.13 6.71
N LEU A 231 -15.57 -28.20 7.99
CA LEU A 231 -15.26 -29.47 8.65
C LEU A 231 -16.48 -30.40 8.82
N SER A 232 -17.67 -29.83 9.03
CA SER A 232 -18.92 -30.58 9.19
C SER A 232 -19.58 -30.98 7.86
N GLY A 233 -19.01 -30.58 6.72
CA GLY A 233 -19.57 -30.85 5.40
C GLY A 233 -20.85 -30.04 5.09
N GLN A 234 -21.12 -28.98 5.87
CA GLN A 234 -22.23 -28.07 5.61
C GLN A 234 -21.87 -27.12 4.48
N ALA A 235 -22.75 -26.95 3.50
CA ALA A 235 -22.56 -26.00 2.42
C ALA A 235 -22.46 -24.57 2.99
N ILE A 236 -21.53 -23.78 2.44
CA ILE A 236 -21.52 -22.33 2.67
C ILE A 236 -22.47 -21.76 1.62
N GLU A 237 -23.67 -21.36 2.03
CA GLU A 237 -24.58 -20.55 1.20
C GLU A 237 -24.04 -19.14 0.96
#